data_AF-A0A453K7M0-F1
#
_entry.id   AF-A0A453K7M0-F1
#
_cell.length_a   1.000
_cell.length_b   1.000
_cell.length_c   1.000
_cell.angle_alpha   90.00
_cell.angle_beta   90.00
_cell.angle_gamma   90.00
#
_symmetry.space_group_name_H-M   'P 1'
#
loop_
_entity.id
_entity.type
_entity.pdbx_description
1 polymer ?
#
loop_
_entity_poly.entity_id
_entity_poly.type
_entity_poly.pdbx_seq_one_letter_code
_entity_poly.pdbx_strand_id
1 'polypeptide(L)'
;AAVGASIGYGSALTLTDTSSKIKKGTLGDASALRPTLMTAVPAILDRVRDGVRKKVDAKGGVAKKLFDIGYSRRLAAINGSWLGAWGVEKLLWDRLVFTKVRAILGGNIRFVLSGGAPLSGDTQRFINICLGAPIGQGYGLTETCAGGTFSEYDDTSVGRVGAPLPCSYIKLIDWAEGGYLTTDSPMPRGEIVIGGPNVTKGYFKNEAKTSEVYKDDERGLRWFYSGDIGRFHPDGCLEIIDRKKDIVKLQHGEYVSLGK
;
A
#
# COMPACT_ATOMS: atom_id res chain seq x y z
N ALA A 1 -2.25 13.96 -27.53
CA ALA A 1 -3.09 14.94 -26.83
C ALA A 1 -2.71 14.94 -25.36
N ALA A 2 -2.29 16.08 -24.80
CA ALA A 2 -2.11 16.17 -23.35
C ALA A 2 -3.50 16.16 -22.70
N VAL A 3 -3.87 15.05 -22.09
CA VAL A 3 -5.10 14.93 -21.32
C VAL A 3 -4.81 15.60 -19.97
N GLY A 4 -5.28 16.83 -19.78
CA GLY A 4 -5.19 17.49 -18.48
C GLY A 4 -5.94 16.68 -17.42
N ALA A 5 -5.47 16.73 -16.17
CA ALA A 5 -6.13 16.09 -15.04
C ALA A 5 -6.44 17.14 -13.97
N SER A 6 -7.62 17.04 -13.35
CA SER A 6 -7.97 17.84 -12.17
C SER A 6 -7.36 17.21 -10.92
N ILE A 7 -6.57 17.97 -10.18
CA ILE A 7 -6.00 17.55 -8.90
C ILE A 7 -6.79 18.21 -7.78
N GLY A 8 -7.26 17.40 -6.83
CA GLY A 8 -7.89 17.86 -5.61
C GLY A 8 -7.09 17.40 -4.41
N TYR A 9 -7.01 18.26 -3.40
CA TYR A 9 -6.32 17.97 -2.14
C TYR A 9 -7.35 17.74 -1.04
N GLY A 10 -7.06 16.79 -0.16
CA GLY A 10 -7.90 16.48 0.98
C GLY A 10 -7.06 15.97 2.14
N SER A 11 -7.66 15.91 3.32
CA SER A 11 -7.01 15.42 4.54
C SER A 11 -7.80 14.27 5.17
N ALA A 12 -7.15 13.48 6.03
CA ALA A 12 -7.81 12.42 6.83
C ALA A 12 -9.06 12.90 7.57
N LEU A 13 -9.07 14.18 7.94
CA LEU A 13 -10.08 14.80 8.79
C LEU A 13 -11.18 15.50 7.98
N THR A 14 -11.04 15.56 6.65
CA THR A 14 -11.98 16.20 5.72
C THR A 14 -12.48 15.26 4.61
N LEU A 15 -11.87 14.07 4.47
CA LEU A 15 -12.11 13.13 3.37
C LEU A 15 -13.58 12.71 3.20
N THR A 16 -14.24 12.30 4.29
CA THR A 16 -15.64 11.83 4.27
C THR A 16 -16.58 12.85 4.88
N ASP A 17 -17.87 12.82 4.51
CA ASP A 17 -18.92 13.71 5.07
C ASP A 17 -19.07 13.57 6.60
N THR A 18 -18.61 12.45 7.16
CA THR A 18 -18.64 12.15 8.60
C THR A 18 -17.35 12.50 9.33
N SER A 19 -16.40 13.15 8.66
CA SER A 19 -15.10 13.47 9.24
C SER A 19 -15.19 14.63 10.23
N SER A 20 -14.29 14.67 11.22
CA SER A 20 -14.39 15.59 12.36
C SER A 20 -14.20 17.07 12.01
N LYS A 21 -13.50 17.38 10.90
CA LYS A 21 -13.30 18.76 10.43
C LYS A 21 -14.29 19.19 9.34
N ILE A 22 -15.32 18.39 9.06
CA ILE A 22 -16.41 18.76 8.16
C ILE A 22 -17.60 19.24 8.98
N LYS A 23 -18.18 20.38 8.60
CA LYS A 23 -19.41 20.89 9.21
C LYS A 23 -20.53 19.88 8.95
N LYS A 24 -21.30 19.53 10.00
CA LYS A 24 -22.42 18.58 9.83
C LYS A 24 -23.37 19.10 8.74
N GLY A 25 -23.69 18.24 7.77
CA GLY A 25 -24.55 18.56 6.63
C GLY A 25 -23.82 19.11 5.40
N THR A 26 -22.50 19.31 5.45
CA THR A 26 -21.70 19.65 4.26
C THR A 26 -21.00 18.42 3.68
N LEU A 27 -20.60 18.51 2.42
CA LEU A 27 -19.85 17.46 1.72
C LEU A 27 -18.39 17.43 2.19
N GLY A 28 -17.84 16.24 2.36
CA GLY A 28 -16.41 16.02 2.50
C GLY A 28 -15.69 16.02 1.15
N ASP A 29 -14.36 15.99 1.19
CA ASP A 29 -13.51 16.14 -0.01
C ASP A 29 -13.83 15.08 -1.06
N ALA A 30 -13.98 13.81 -0.68
CA ALA A 30 -14.21 12.73 -1.63
C ALA A 30 -15.59 12.83 -2.29
N SER A 31 -16.62 13.24 -1.55
CA SER A 31 -17.97 13.45 -2.06
C SER A 31 -18.05 14.65 -3.00
N ALA A 32 -17.32 15.73 -2.69
CA ALA A 32 -17.27 16.95 -3.50
C ALA A 32 -16.47 16.75 -4.79
N LEU A 33 -15.30 16.11 -4.70
CA LEU A 33 -14.34 15.97 -5.81
C LEU A 33 -14.63 14.76 -6.71
N ARG A 34 -15.31 13.73 -6.19
CA ARG A 34 -15.63 12.47 -6.89
C ARG A 34 -14.43 11.88 -7.66
N PRO A 35 -13.30 11.59 -6.95
CA PRO A 35 -12.05 11.22 -7.60
C PRO A 35 -12.16 9.92 -8.38
N THR A 36 -11.45 9.85 -9.52
CA THR A 36 -11.27 8.60 -10.29
C THR A 36 -9.99 7.87 -9.93
N LEU A 37 -8.96 8.62 -9.51
CA LEU A 37 -7.68 8.13 -9.00
C LEU A 37 -7.48 8.76 -7.62
N MET A 38 -7.07 7.96 -6.65
CA MET A 38 -6.82 8.44 -5.29
C MET A 38 -5.46 7.96 -4.80
N THR A 39 -4.64 8.87 -4.28
CA THR A 39 -3.38 8.52 -3.59
C THR A 39 -3.59 8.67 -2.08
N ALA A 40 -3.32 7.63 -1.29
CA ALA A 40 -3.60 7.64 0.14
C ALA A 40 -2.58 6.83 0.94
N VAL A 41 -2.18 7.36 2.10
CA VAL A 41 -1.36 6.62 3.06
C VAL A 41 -2.19 5.54 3.77
N PRO A 42 -1.58 4.43 4.24
CA PRO A 42 -2.28 3.33 4.91
C PRO A 42 -3.22 3.76 6.04
N ALA A 43 -2.82 4.74 6.86
CA ALA A 43 -3.66 5.25 7.95
C ALA A 43 -5.02 5.82 7.47
N ILE A 44 -5.07 6.40 6.26
CA ILE A 44 -6.33 6.87 5.64
C ILE A 44 -7.20 5.68 5.27
N LEU A 45 -6.59 4.67 4.66
CA LEU A 45 -7.24 3.43 4.24
C LEU A 45 -7.82 2.67 5.44
N ASP A 46 -7.07 2.55 6.54
CA ASP A 46 -7.54 1.98 7.80
C ASP A 46 -8.72 2.76 8.37
N ARG A 47 -8.65 4.09 8.37
CA ARG A 47 -9.75 4.94 8.84
C ARG A 47 -11.02 4.76 8.00
N VAL A 48 -10.88 4.59 6.68
CA VAL A 48 -12.01 4.29 5.79
C VAL A 48 -12.59 2.93 6.12
N ARG A 49 -11.75 1.89 6.27
CA ARG A 49 -12.18 0.54 6.68
C ARG A 49 -12.97 0.59 7.98
N ASP A 50 -12.43 1.23 9.00
CA ASP A 50 -13.05 1.32 10.32
C ASP A 50 -14.34 2.14 10.29
N GLY A 51 -14.38 3.21 9.47
CA GLY A 51 -15.57 4.01 9.23
C GLY A 51 -16.69 3.22 8.55
N VAL A 52 -16.35 2.36 7.58
CA VAL A 52 -17.32 1.45 6.93
C VAL A 52 -17.83 0.43 7.92
N ARG A 53 -16.94 -0.26 8.64
CA ARG A 53 -17.32 -1.26 9.66
C ARG A 53 -18.25 -0.66 10.71
N LYS A 54 -17.89 0.49 11.27
CA LYS A 54 -18.72 1.21 12.25
C LYS A 54 -20.11 1.56 11.72
N LYS A 55 -20.23 1.97 10.45
CA LYS A 55 -21.55 2.25 9.83
C LYS A 55 -22.37 0.98 9.61
N VAL A 56 -21.73 -0.13 9.26
CA VAL A 56 -22.39 -1.44 9.10
C VAL A 56 -22.86 -1.97 10.44
N ASP A 57 -22.00 -1.90 11.46
CA ASP A 57 -22.32 -2.31 12.83
C ASP A 57 -23.43 -1.47 13.45
N ALA A 58 -23.42 -0.15 13.24
CA ALA A 58 -24.47 0.74 13.74
C ALA A 58 -25.84 0.48 13.11
N LYS A 59 -25.90 0.01 11.85
CA LYS A 59 -27.16 -0.40 11.22
C LYS A 59 -27.68 -1.73 11.75
N GLY A 60 -26.77 -2.65 12.09
CA GLY A 60 -27.09 -3.95 12.66
C GLY A 60 -28.03 -4.82 11.79
N GLY A 61 -28.52 -5.90 12.39
CA GLY A 61 -29.57 -6.75 11.84
C GLY A 61 -29.27 -7.33 10.44
N VAL A 62 -30.25 -7.24 9.55
CA VAL A 62 -30.19 -7.79 8.18
C VAL A 62 -29.12 -7.08 7.34
N ALA A 63 -28.90 -5.78 7.54
CA ALA A 63 -27.93 -5.01 6.77
C ALA A 63 -26.48 -5.48 7.03
N LYS A 64 -26.15 -5.79 8.28
CA LYS A 64 -24.86 -6.36 8.67
C LYS A 64 -24.68 -7.77 8.08
N LYS A 65 -25.66 -8.66 8.25
CA LYS A 65 -25.61 -10.02 7.67
C LYS A 65 -25.42 -9.99 6.15
N LEU A 66 -26.11 -9.09 5.44
CA LEU A 66 -25.94 -8.93 3.99
C LEU A 66 -24.53 -8.44 3.62
N PHE A 67 -23.98 -7.50 4.39
CA PHE A 67 -22.60 -7.05 4.17
C PHE A 67 -21.59 -8.19 4.39
N ASP A 68 -21.72 -8.96 5.46
CA ASP A 68 -20.81 -10.05 5.81
C ASP A 68 -20.88 -11.20 4.77
N ILE A 69 -22.08 -11.52 4.28
CA ILE A 69 -22.26 -12.51 3.21
C ILE A 69 -21.65 -11.99 1.90
N GLY A 70 -21.95 -10.75 1.50
CA GLY A 70 -21.38 -10.18 0.28
C GLY A 70 -19.86 -10.07 0.31
N TYR A 71 -19.30 -9.71 1.47
CA TYR A 71 -17.86 -9.64 1.69
C TYR A 71 -17.20 -11.03 1.60
N SER A 72 -17.74 -12.02 2.31
CA SER A 72 -17.20 -13.40 2.30
C SER A 72 -17.28 -14.04 0.91
N ARG A 73 -18.37 -13.81 0.17
CA ARG A 73 -18.53 -14.27 -1.23
C ARG A 73 -17.52 -13.63 -2.18
N ARG A 74 -17.21 -12.34 -2.02
CA ARG A 74 -16.15 -11.69 -2.80
C ARG A 74 -14.76 -12.16 -2.42
N LEU A 75 -14.49 -12.35 -1.14
CA LEU A 75 -13.22 -12.89 -0.66
C LEU A 75 -12.99 -14.30 -1.22
N ALA A 76 -14.02 -15.14 -1.25
CA ALA A 76 -13.97 -16.45 -1.87
C ALA A 76 -13.63 -16.38 -3.36
N ALA A 77 -14.20 -15.42 -4.10
CA ALA A 77 -13.87 -15.21 -5.52
C ALA A 77 -12.40 -14.81 -5.74
N ILE A 78 -11.88 -13.89 -4.92
CA ILE A 78 -10.47 -13.46 -5.00
C ILE A 78 -9.52 -14.62 -4.71
N ASN A 79 -9.89 -15.51 -3.77
CA ASN A 79 -9.12 -16.71 -3.47
C ASN A 79 -9.28 -17.83 -4.52
N GLY A 80 -9.92 -17.56 -5.67
CA GLY A 80 -10.10 -18.53 -6.75
C GLY A 80 -11.16 -19.60 -6.46
N SER A 81 -12.01 -19.41 -5.45
CA SER A 81 -13.10 -20.36 -5.17
C SER A 81 -14.20 -20.26 -6.23
N TRP A 82 -14.60 -21.42 -6.76
CA TRP A 82 -15.79 -21.54 -7.62
C TRP A 82 -17.07 -20.97 -6.96
N LEU A 83 -17.16 -21.06 -5.64
CA LEU A 83 -18.30 -20.56 -4.85
C LEU A 83 -18.27 -19.05 -4.58
N GLY A 84 -17.28 -18.35 -5.15
CA GLY A 84 -17.19 -16.90 -5.10
C GLY A 84 -18.29 -16.19 -5.89
N ALA A 85 -18.50 -14.91 -5.60
CA ALA A 85 -19.43 -14.08 -6.38
C ALA A 85 -18.87 -13.77 -7.78
N TRP A 86 -19.23 -14.60 -8.76
CA TRP A 86 -18.88 -14.42 -10.18
C TRP A 86 -20.06 -13.84 -10.99
N GLY A 87 -19.76 -13.17 -12.10
CA GLY A 87 -20.77 -12.75 -13.09
C GLY A 87 -21.93 -11.92 -12.51
N VAL A 88 -23.15 -12.42 -12.63
CA VAL A 88 -24.39 -11.73 -12.20
C VAL A 88 -24.45 -11.55 -10.69
N GLU A 89 -23.92 -12.49 -9.89
CA GLU A 89 -23.89 -12.37 -8.43
C GLU A 89 -23.04 -11.17 -7.99
N LYS A 90 -21.91 -10.93 -8.69
CA LYS A 90 -21.08 -9.74 -8.48
C LYS A 90 -21.87 -8.45 -8.67
N LEU A 91 -22.69 -8.37 -9.73
CA LEU A 91 -23.52 -7.21 -10.03
C LEU A 91 -24.60 -6.97 -8.97
N LEU A 92 -25.20 -8.05 -8.44
CA LEU A 92 -26.18 -7.97 -7.36
C LEU A 92 -25.54 -7.42 -6.08
N TRP A 93 -24.40 -7.98 -5.65
CA TRP A 93 -23.69 -7.48 -4.46
C TRP A 93 -23.18 -6.05 -4.65
N ASP A 94 -22.73 -5.69 -5.86
CA ASP A 94 -22.34 -4.33 -6.17
C ASP A 94 -23.49 -3.35 -5.98
N ARG A 95 -24.68 -3.67 -6.47
CA ARG A 95 -25.86 -2.80 -6.36
C ARG A 95 -26.39 -2.73 -4.93
N LEU A 96 -26.44 -3.86 -4.21
CA LEU A 96 -27.06 -3.93 -2.88
C LEU A 96 -26.19 -3.33 -1.78
N VAL A 97 -24.88 -3.61 -1.82
CA VAL A 97 -23.94 -3.32 -0.73
C VAL A 97 -22.86 -2.34 -1.16
N PHE A 98 -22.07 -2.67 -2.20
CA PHE A 98 -20.83 -1.94 -2.47
C PHE A 98 -21.04 -0.55 -3.07
N THR A 99 -22.14 -0.29 -3.79
CA THR A 99 -22.45 1.06 -4.32
C THR A 99 -22.55 2.07 -3.18
N LYS A 100 -23.14 1.69 -2.03
CA LYS A 100 -23.24 2.54 -0.84
C LYS A 100 -21.89 2.78 -0.18
N VAL A 101 -20.99 1.81 -0.24
CA VAL A 101 -19.64 1.92 0.31
C VAL A 101 -18.76 2.79 -0.59
N ARG A 102 -18.80 2.57 -1.90
CA ARG A 102 -18.10 3.39 -2.91
C ARG A 102 -18.52 4.86 -2.84
N ALA A 103 -19.81 5.13 -2.57
CA ALA A 103 -20.32 6.49 -2.42
C ALA A 103 -19.62 7.28 -1.30
N ILE A 104 -19.10 6.62 -0.26
CA ILE A 104 -18.35 7.27 0.83
C ILE A 104 -17.07 7.94 0.32
N LEU A 105 -16.50 7.41 -0.76
CA LEU A 105 -15.31 7.96 -1.42
C LEU A 105 -15.64 8.58 -2.80
N GLY A 106 -16.87 9.08 -2.98
CA GLY A 106 -17.27 9.79 -4.21
C GLY A 106 -17.75 8.90 -5.37
N GLY A 107 -17.71 7.58 -5.22
CA GLY A 107 -18.37 6.61 -6.12
C GLY A 107 -17.65 6.30 -7.43
N ASN A 108 -16.65 7.09 -7.83
CA ASN A 108 -16.02 7.00 -9.16
C ASN A 108 -14.59 6.45 -9.14
N ILE A 109 -14.09 5.97 -8.00
CA ILE A 109 -12.72 5.47 -7.86
C ILE A 109 -12.51 4.25 -8.77
N ARG A 110 -11.45 4.32 -9.58
CA ARG A 110 -10.99 3.26 -10.48
C ARG A 110 -9.68 2.63 -10.03
N PHE A 111 -8.84 3.39 -9.33
CA PHE A 111 -7.55 2.94 -8.83
C PHE A 111 -7.16 3.72 -7.58
N VAL A 112 -6.55 3.05 -6.62
CA VAL A 112 -6.01 3.67 -5.41
C VAL A 112 -4.52 3.36 -5.32
N LEU A 113 -3.69 4.38 -5.14
CA LEU A 113 -2.27 4.23 -4.88
C LEU A 113 -2.04 4.36 -3.37
N SER A 114 -1.35 3.39 -2.78
CA SER A 114 -0.92 3.46 -1.38
C SER A 114 0.60 3.42 -1.25
N GLY A 115 1.14 4.23 -0.36
CA GLY A 115 2.57 4.32 -0.10
C GLY A 115 2.88 5.16 1.14
N GLY A 116 4.16 5.22 1.49
CA GLY A 116 4.67 6.00 2.63
C GLY A 116 4.66 5.28 3.99
N ALA A 117 3.96 4.16 4.11
CA ALA A 117 3.97 3.27 5.28
C ALA A 117 3.54 1.85 4.86
N PRO A 118 3.79 0.82 5.68
CA PRO A 118 3.27 -0.53 5.41
C PRO A 118 1.74 -0.57 5.47
N LEU A 119 1.11 -1.20 4.48
CA LEU A 119 -0.32 -1.46 4.46
C LEU A 119 -0.58 -2.91 4.88
N SER A 120 -1.41 -3.09 5.91
CA SER A 120 -1.81 -4.45 6.33
C SER A 120 -2.57 -5.17 5.20
N GLY A 121 -2.28 -6.47 5.04
CA GLY A 121 -2.92 -7.27 3.99
C GLY A 121 -4.44 -7.34 4.15
N ASP A 122 -4.93 -7.33 5.39
CA ASP A 122 -6.37 -7.31 5.69
C ASP A 122 -7.03 -6.02 5.24
N THR A 123 -6.40 -4.86 5.45
CA THR A 123 -6.93 -3.58 4.96
C THR A 123 -6.91 -3.52 3.45
N GLN A 124 -5.82 -3.95 2.80
CA GLN A 124 -5.75 -3.98 1.34
C GLN A 124 -6.85 -4.87 0.75
N ARG A 125 -7.02 -6.09 1.28
CA ARG A 125 -8.11 -7.00 0.86
C ARG A 125 -9.49 -6.36 1.08
N PHE A 126 -9.70 -5.78 2.25
CA PHE A 126 -10.98 -5.19 2.60
C PHE A 126 -11.37 -4.08 1.62
N ILE A 127 -10.44 -3.20 1.30
CA ILE A 127 -10.71 -2.05 0.44
C ILE A 127 -10.82 -2.48 -1.03
N ASN A 128 -9.98 -3.41 -1.50
CA ASN A 128 -10.12 -4.02 -2.83
C ASN A 128 -11.55 -4.60 -3.02
N ILE A 129 -12.05 -5.33 -2.01
CA ILE A 129 -13.40 -5.91 -2.02
C ILE A 129 -14.48 -4.83 -1.96
N CYS A 130 -14.33 -3.85 -1.06
CA CYS A 130 -15.37 -2.86 -0.77
C CYS A 130 -15.51 -1.80 -1.86
N LEU A 131 -14.39 -1.32 -2.39
CA LEU A 131 -14.37 -0.32 -3.47
C LEU A 131 -14.51 -0.97 -4.84
N GLY A 132 -14.17 -2.26 -4.97
CA GLY A 132 -14.13 -2.94 -6.26
C GLY A 132 -13.15 -2.28 -7.24
N ALA A 133 -12.10 -1.66 -6.71
CA ALA A 133 -11.03 -1.00 -7.43
C ALA A 133 -9.69 -1.54 -6.90
N PRO A 134 -8.70 -1.81 -7.77
CA PRO A 134 -7.40 -2.26 -7.36
C PRO A 134 -6.65 -1.18 -6.56
N ILE A 135 -5.91 -1.64 -5.56
CA ILE A 135 -4.98 -0.84 -4.75
C ILE A 135 -3.55 -1.27 -5.11
N GLY A 136 -2.81 -0.37 -5.75
CA GLY A 136 -1.38 -0.55 -5.98
C GLY A 136 -0.58 -0.07 -4.77
N GLN A 137 0.29 -0.92 -4.24
CA GLN A 137 1.26 -0.51 -3.23
C GLN A 137 2.55 -0.04 -3.92
N GLY A 138 3.01 1.16 -3.58
CA GLY A 138 4.28 1.71 -4.03
C GLY A 138 5.26 1.83 -2.87
N TYR A 139 6.48 1.38 -3.09
CA TYR A 139 7.59 1.62 -2.20
C TYR A 139 8.60 2.54 -2.86
N GLY A 140 9.00 3.56 -2.12
CA GLY A 140 9.97 4.56 -2.53
C GLY A 140 10.24 5.52 -1.38
N LEU A 141 11.39 6.18 -1.43
CA LEU A 141 11.83 7.14 -0.44
C LEU A 141 12.02 8.51 -1.09
N THR A 142 12.20 9.53 -0.25
CA THR A 142 12.54 10.88 -0.75
C THR A 142 13.85 10.84 -1.55
N GLU A 143 14.81 10.07 -1.04
CA GLU A 143 16.11 9.80 -1.62
C GLU A 143 16.07 9.09 -2.99
N THR A 144 14.94 8.49 -3.35
CA THR A 144 14.73 7.79 -4.62
C THR A 144 13.62 8.42 -5.47
N CYS A 145 13.23 9.66 -5.16
CA CYS A 145 12.17 10.40 -5.84
C CYS A 145 10.83 9.65 -5.89
N ALA A 146 10.47 8.96 -4.80
CA ALA A 146 9.32 8.05 -4.71
C ALA A 146 9.39 6.82 -5.66
N GLY A 147 10.48 6.64 -6.39
CA GLY A 147 10.70 5.50 -7.27
C GLY A 147 11.41 4.36 -6.55
N GLY A 148 10.82 3.18 -6.57
CA GLY A 148 11.42 1.96 -6.05
C GLY A 148 10.74 0.79 -6.70
N THR A 149 9.61 0.36 -6.12
CA THR A 149 8.76 -0.70 -6.66
C THR A 149 7.31 -0.24 -6.73
N PHE A 150 6.53 -0.90 -7.58
CA PHE A 150 5.09 -0.69 -7.66
C PHE A 150 4.36 -1.99 -7.96
N SER A 151 3.25 -2.23 -7.26
CA SER A 151 2.35 -3.35 -7.58
C SER A 151 1.65 -3.13 -8.92
N GLU A 152 1.59 -4.19 -9.71
CA GLU A 152 0.80 -4.20 -10.95
C GLU A 152 -0.70 -4.05 -10.67
N TYR A 153 -1.43 -3.52 -11.65
CA TYR A 153 -2.85 -3.18 -11.46
C TYR A 153 -3.75 -4.41 -11.25
N ASP A 154 -3.33 -5.57 -11.75
CA ASP A 154 -4.02 -6.85 -11.68
C ASP A 154 -3.47 -7.77 -10.58
N ASP A 155 -2.41 -7.34 -9.88
CA ASP A 155 -1.88 -8.09 -8.74
C ASP A 155 -2.81 -7.95 -7.52
N THR A 156 -3.45 -9.05 -7.17
CA THR A 156 -4.34 -9.14 -6.00
C THR A 156 -3.63 -9.59 -4.72
N SER A 157 -2.33 -9.88 -4.82
CA SER A 157 -1.51 -10.27 -3.69
C SER A 157 -1.37 -9.13 -2.69
N VAL A 158 -1.16 -9.49 -1.42
CA VAL A 158 -1.10 -8.53 -0.34
C VAL A 158 0.16 -8.69 0.48
N GLY A 159 0.55 -7.62 1.18
CA GLY A 159 1.77 -7.59 1.98
C GLY A 159 3.05 -7.50 1.16
N ARG A 160 2.97 -7.08 -0.09
CA ARG A 160 4.11 -6.83 -0.97
C ARG A 160 3.94 -5.52 -1.73
N VAL A 161 5.04 -4.97 -2.24
CA VAL A 161 5.12 -3.65 -2.88
C VAL A 161 5.44 -3.74 -4.38
N GLY A 162 5.30 -4.94 -4.95
CA GLY A 162 5.39 -5.19 -6.39
C GLY A 162 6.81 -5.24 -6.94
N ALA A 163 6.92 -5.16 -8.26
CA ALA A 163 8.18 -5.27 -8.99
C ALA A 163 8.94 -3.93 -9.04
N PRO A 164 10.26 -3.93 -9.24
CA PRO A 164 11.04 -2.72 -9.50
C PRO A 164 10.48 -1.90 -10.65
N LEU A 165 10.46 -0.57 -10.50
CA LEU A 165 10.11 0.32 -11.60
C LEU A 165 11.13 0.19 -12.74
N PRO A 166 10.75 0.49 -14.00
CA PRO A 166 11.67 0.38 -15.15
C PRO A 166 12.97 1.19 -15.03
N CYS A 167 12.96 2.26 -14.23
CA CYS A 167 14.14 3.08 -13.96
C CYS A 167 14.92 2.66 -12.70
N SER A 168 14.41 1.73 -11.90
CA SER A 168 14.98 1.34 -10.61
C SER A 168 15.67 -0.02 -10.71
N TYR A 169 16.93 -0.07 -10.28
CA TYR A 169 17.65 -1.30 -9.97
C TYR A 169 17.55 -1.56 -8.47
N ILE A 170 17.23 -2.78 -8.07
CA ILE A 170 17.12 -3.14 -6.66
C ILE A 170 17.93 -4.40 -6.40
N LYS A 171 18.72 -4.39 -5.34
CA LYS A 171 19.44 -5.56 -4.82
C LYS A 171 19.27 -5.66 -3.31
N LEU A 172 19.42 -6.88 -2.80
CA LEU A 172 19.51 -7.13 -1.35
C LEU A 172 20.99 -7.25 -0.96
N ILE A 173 21.34 -6.69 0.18
CA ILE A 173 22.66 -6.83 0.80
C ILE A 173 22.48 -7.48 2.17
N ASP A 174 23.37 -8.41 2.52
CA ASP A 174 23.35 -9.07 3.82
C ASP A 174 23.39 -8.06 4.96
N TRP A 175 22.56 -8.30 5.97
CA TRP A 175 22.65 -7.64 7.27
C TRP A 175 22.81 -8.70 8.34
N ALA A 176 24.05 -9.19 8.44
CA ALA A 176 24.43 -10.29 9.33
C ALA A 176 24.14 -10.00 10.80
N GLU A 177 24.26 -8.75 11.23
CA GLU A 177 23.95 -8.34 12.61
C GLU A 177 22.49 -8.67 12.98
N GLY A 178 21.55 -8.42 12.07
CA GLY A 178 20.12 -8.72 12.25
C GLY A 178 19.71 -10.14 11.82
N GLY A 179 20.65 -10.97 11.36
CA GLY A 179 20.37 -12.32 10.88
C GLY A 179 19.56 -12.37 9.57
N TYR A 180 19.68 -11.33 8.73
CA TYR A 180 19.04 -11.28 7.41
C TYR A 180 20.10 -11.49 6.34
N LEU A 181 20.05 -12.64 5.67
CA LEU A 181 21.04 -13.03 4.67
C LEU A 181 20.38 -13.26 3.31
N THR A 182 21.08 -12.87 2.25
CA THR A 182 20.69 -13.12 0.85
C THR A 182 20.69 -14.61 0.52
N THR A 183 21.31 -15.44 1.36
CA THR A 183 21.27 -16.91 1.29
C THR A 183 20.08 -17.53 2.04
N ASP A 184 19.24 -16.73 2.71
CA ASP A 184 18.07 -17.23 3.43
C ASP A 184 17.08 -17.91 2.47
N SER A 185 16.50 -19.02 2.93
CA SER A 185 15.52 -19.83 2.20
C SER A 185 14.20 -19.86 2.99
N PRO A 186 13.02 -19.81 2.33
CA PRO A 186 12.77 -19.92 0.89
C PRO A 186 12.88 -18.60 0.11
N MET A 187 12.98 -17.46 0.80
CA MET A 187 13.07 -16.14 0.18
C MET A 187 14.28 -15.39 0.72
N PRO A 188 15.18 -14.90 -0.14
CA PRO A 188 16.37 -14.16 0.27
C PRO A 188 15.96 -12.88 0.98
N ARG A 189 16.62 -12.54 2.08
CA ARG A 189 16.34 -11.34 2.88
C ARG A 189 17.57 -10.47 3.00
N GLY A 190 17.39 -9.17 3.15
CA GLY A 190 18.52 -8.28 3.35
C GLY A 190 18.12 -6.81 3.31
N GLU A 191 19.11 -5.94 3.43
CA GLU A 191 18.94 -4.52 3.19
C GLU A 191 18.62 -4.27 1.72
N ILE A 192 17.57 -3.50 1.48
CA ILE A 192 17.20 -3.04 0.16
C ILE A 192 18.14 -1.91 -0.25
N VAL A 193 18.81 -2.09 -1.38
CA VAL A 193 19.66 -1.07 -1.98
C VAL A 193 19.12 -0.74 -3.36
N ILE A 194 18.87 0.55 -3.60
CA ILE A 194 18.21 1.05 -4.81
C ILE A 194 19.22 1.84 -5.63
N GLY A 195 19.36 1.50 -6.89
CA GLY A 195 20.16 2.25 -7.87
C GLY A 195 19.29 2.72 -9.03
N GLY A 196 19.74 3.74 -9.76
CA GLY A 196 19.01 4.24 -10.92
C GLY A 196 19.04 5.77 -11.05
N PRO A 197 18.59 6.31 -12.19
CA PRO A 197 18.47 7.75 -12.42
C PRO A 197 17.49 8.46 -11.46
N ASN A 198 16.63 7.71 -10.76
CA ASN A 198 15.72 8.24 -9.74
C ASN A 198 16.39 8.50 -8.38
N VAL A 199 17.60 7.99 -8.16
CA VAL A 199 18.37 8.20 -6.92
C VAL A 199 18.90 9.63 -6.86
N THR A 200 18.65 10.32 -5.76
CA THR A 200 19.06 11.71 -5.56
C THR A 200 20.58 11.86 -5.44
N LYS A 201 21.07 13.10 -5.55
CA LYS A 201 22.51 13.40 -5.48
C LYS A 201 23.10 13.27 -4.07
N GLY A 202 22.27 13.22 -3.03
CA GLY A 202 22.70 13.25 -1.64
C GLY A 202 22.01 14.34 -0.82
N TYR A 203 22.47 14.52 0.40
CA TYR A 203 21.92 15.47 1.36
C TYR A 203 22.56 16.85 1.21
N PHE A 204 21.73 17.89 1.21
CA PHE A 204 22.19 19.27 1.10
C PHE A 204 23.13 19.65 2.24
N LYS A 205 24.35 20.10 1.91
CA LYS A 205 25.42 20.49 2.86
C LYS A 205 25.79 19.41 3.89
N ASN A 206 25.62 18.13 3.55
CA ASN A 206 25.99 17.04 4.44
C ASN A 206 26.66 15.89 3.68
N GLU A 207 27.92 16.11 3.31
CA GLU A 207 28.74 15.15 2.57
C GLU A 207 29.04 13.89 3.39
N ALA A 208 29.20 14.03 4.71
CA ALA A 208 29.44 12.90 5.61
C ALA A 208 28.27 11.90 5.56
N LYS A 209 27.03 12.35 5.78
CA LYS A 209 25.85 11.49 5.67
C LYS A 209 25.59 11.01 4.24
N THR A 210 25.94 11.82 3.24
CA THR A 210 25.80 11.42 1.84
C THR A 210 26.72 10.24 1.53
N SER A 211 27.97 10.32 1.92
CA SER A 211 28.95 9.25 1.64
C SER A 211 28.69 7.96 2.42
N GLU A 212 27.95 8.06 3.54
CA GLU A 212 27.54 6.90 4.34
C GLU A 212 26.54 6.00 3.61
N VAL A 213 25.54 6.60 2.95
CA VAL A 213 24.38 5.87 2.36
C VAL A 213 24.33 5.89 0.84
N TYR A 214 25.11 6.75 0.17
CA TYR A 214 25.22 6.76 -1.29
C TYR A 214 26.59 6.25 -1.72
N LYS A 215 26.60 5.28 -2.64
CA LYS A 215 27.83 4.70 -3.19
C LYS A 215 27.71 4.57 -4.70
N ASP A 216 28.71 5.04 -5.42
CA ASP A 216 28.78 4.86 -6.86
C ASP A 216 29.51 3.55 -7.18
N ASP A 217 29.01 2.77 -8.14
CA ASP A 217 29.71 1.58 -8.62
C ASP A 217 30.73 1.89 -9.71
N GLU A 218 31.50 0.88 -10.12
CA GLU A 218 32.53 1.00 -11.16
C GLU A 218 31.98 1.45 -12.52
N ARG A 219 30.68 1.28 -12.75
CA ARG A 219 29.96 1.70 -13.97
C ARG A 219 29.38 3.11 -13.84
N GLY A 220 29.60 3.78 -12.71
CA GLY A 220 29.08 5.11 -12.40
C GLY A 220 27.59 5.13 -12.02
N LEU A 221 26.97 3.98 -11.74
CA LEU A 221 25.60 3.92 -11.24
C LEU A 221 25.61 4.18 -9.73
N ARG A 222 24.82 5.17 -9.31
CA ARG A 222 24.64 5.51 -7.90
C ARG A 222 23.67 4.56 -7.22
N TRP A 223 24.09 4.01 -6.08
CA TRP A 223 23.32 3.14 -5.20
C TRP A 223 23.03 3.86 -3.89
N PHE A 224 21.80 3.74 -3.42
CA PHE A 224 21.31 4.25 -2.15
C PHE A 224 20.97 3.09 -1.21
N TYR A 225 21.62 3.07 -0.04
CA TYR A 225 21.38 2.11 1.03
C TYR A 225 20.22 2.63 1.88
N SER A 226 19.04 2.00 1.73
CA SER A 226 17.79 2.59 2.26
C SER A 226 17.63 2.45 3.77
N GLY A 227 18.36 1.52 4.39
CA GLY A 227 18.13 1.11 5.76
C GLY A 227 16.82 0.34 5.96
N ASP A 228 16.15 -0.07 4.88
CA ASP A 228 14.98 -0.96 4.91
C ASP A 228 15.41 -2.40 4.69
N ILE A 229 14.81 -3.33 5.43
CA ILE A 229 14.97 -4.77 5.21
C ILE A 229 13.80 -5.26 4.37
N GLY A 230 14.11 -6.02 3.33
CA GLY A 230 13.13 -6.63 2.45
C GLY A 230 13.46 -8.05 2.08
N ARG A 231 12.55 -8.66 1.33
CA ARG A 231 12.72 -9.97 0.70
C ARG A 231 12.11 -10.00 -0.68
N PHE A 232 12.72 -10.78 -1.57
CA PHE A 232 12.15 -11.02 -2.89
C PHE A 232 11.30 -12.29 -2.89
N HIS A 233 10.10 -12.17 -3.44
CA HIS A 233 9.27 -13.31 -3.81
C HIS A 233 9.83 -13.98 -5.07
N PRO A 234 9.52 -15.27 -5.32
CA PRO A 234 10.00 -16.00 -6.50
C PRO A 234 9.63 -15.36 -7.85
N ASP A 235 8.58 -14.54 -7.88
CA ASP A 235 8.12 -13.80 -9.06
C ASP A 235 8.81 -12.43 -9.23
N GLY A 236 9.80 -12.10 -8.39
CA GLY A 236 10.55 -10.84 -8.45
C GLY A 236 9.86 -9.66 -7.74
N CYS A 237 8.70 -9.87 -7.12
CA CYS A 237 8.06 -8.83 -6.32
C CYS A 237 8.79 -8.64 -4.98
N LEU A 238 8.96 -7.40 -4.56
CA LEU A 238 9.57 -7.03 -3.29
C LEU A 238 8.51 -7.01 -2.17
N GLU A 239 8.87 -7.51 -1.00
CA GLU A 239 8.16 -7.30 0.26
C GLU A 239 9.08 -6.57 1.24
N ILE A 240 8.52 -5.57 1.91
CA ILE A 240 9.22 -4.84 2.98
C ILE A 240 8.94 -5.55 4.30
N ILE A 241 10.00 -5.90 5.02
CA ILE A 241 9.92 -6.53 6.35
C ILE A 241 9.77 -5.43 7.40
N ASP A 242 10.78 -4.56 7.52
CA ASP A 242 10.78 -3.42 8.45
C ASP A 242 11.99 -2.50 8.20
N ARG A 243 12.09 -1.39 8.94
CA ARG A 243 13.31 -0.56 9.02
C ARG A 243 14.35 -1.25 9.90
N LYS A 244 15.63 -1.21 9.50
CA LYS A 244 16.75 -1.69 10.34
C LYS A 244 16.72 -1.13 11.77
N LYS A 245 16.33 0.14 11.90
CA LYS A 245 16.28 0.85 13.19
C LYS A 245 15.10 0.43 14.07
N ASP A 246 14.05 -0.14 13.47
CA ASP A 246 12.82 -0.51 14.16
C ASP A 246 12.79 -2.02 14.50
N ILE A 247 13.77 -2.78 14.03
CA ILE A 247 13.95 -4.20 14.36
C ILE A 247 14.67 -4.31 15.70
N VAL A 248 13.97 -4.83 16.71
CA VAL A 248 14.50 -4.95 18.08
C VAL A 248 15.05 -6.35 18.32
N LYS A 249 16.24 -6.39 18.95
CA LYS A 249 16.84 -7.62 19.47
C LYS A 249 16.25 -7.96 20.83
N LEU A 250 15.57 -9.08 20.93
CA LEU A 250 15.13 -9.65 22.21
C LEU A 250 16.33 -10.20 22.98
N GLN A 251 16.19 -10.34 24.30
CA GLN A 251 17.27 -10.83 25.18
C GLN A 251 17.78 -12.23 24.80
N HIS A 252 16.96 -13.03 24.11
CA HIS A 252 17.32 -14.36 23.62
C HIS A 252 17.99 -14.35 22.23
N GLY A 253 18.32 -13.16 21.70
CA GLY A 253 19.01 -13.00 20.41
C GLY A 253 18.10 -13.01 19.18
N GLU A 254 16.79 -13.21 19.36
CA GLU A 254 15.79 -13.13 18.29
C GLU A 254 15.54 -11.67 17.89
N TYR A 255 15.45 -11.42 16.58
CA TYR A 255 15.11 -10.11 16.04
C TYR A 255 13.63 -10.07 15.65
N VAL A 256 12.89 -9.12 16.22
CA VAL A 256 11.45 -8.95 15.97
C VAL A 256 11.20 -7.59 15.34
N SER A 257 10.43 -7.59 14.25
CA SER A 257 9.89 -6.40 13.60
C SER A 257 8.73 -5.84 14.42
N LEU A 258 8.78 -4.55 14.76
CA LEU A 258 7.73 -3.88 15.54
C LEU A 258 6.65 -3.25 14.64
N GLY A 259 6.90 -3.10 13.34
CA GLY A 259 6.03 -2.39 12.39
C GLY A 259 4.88 -3.21 11.77
N LYS A 260 4.60 -4.42 12.27
CA LYS A 260 3.51 -5.29 11.77
C LYS A 260 2.24 -5.24 12.63
#